data_AF-A0A1X0QXY0-F1
#
_entry.id   AF-A0A1X0QXY0-F1
#
_cell.length_a   1.000
_cell.length_b   1.000
_cell.length_c   1.000
_cell.angle_alpha   90.00
_cell.angle_beta   90.00
_cell.angle_gamma   90.00
#
_symmetry.space_group_name_H-M   'P 1'
#
loop_
_entity.id
_entity.type
_entity.pdbx_description
1 polymer ?
#
loop_
_entity_poly.entity_id
_entity_poly.type
_entity_poly.pdbx_seq_one_letter_code
_entity_poly.pdbx_strand_id
1 'polypeptide(L)'
;MVTLFKKDLEKRIAISYNIVWPIAEFAVDALKNTDFSFVCGEHTLFSCSEERKADGAILFQSSIEICLLEVSGKYKLNDISRVSYDHVKGCFGVLTMLNAIIKKYYKATIHTSMTLKSLFLHARGECIFLWSLEICHNKLYAFQKVYQTKVPLSFQYNLMMRPILYPASE
;
A
#
# COMPACT_ATOMS: atom_id res chain seq x y z
N MET A 1 1.63 -22.25 -19.32
CA MET A 1 2.05 -21.69 -18.01
C MET A 1 2.24 -20.17 -18.08
N VAL A 2 3.01 -19.65 -19.05
CA VAL A 2 3.26 -18.20 -19.27
C VAL A 2 1.98 -17.36 -19.41
N THR A 3 0.95 -17.84 -20.11
CA THR A 3 -0.31 -17.11 -20.36
C THR A 3 -1.16 -16.91 -19.10
N LEU A 4 -1.07 -17.81 -18.12
CA LEU A 4 -1.81 -17.70 -16.86
C LEU A 4 -1.20 -16.63 -15.95
N PHE A 5 0.14 -16.55 -15.90
CA PHE A 5 0.86 -15.49 -15.19
C PHE A 5 0.55 -14.11 -15.77
N LYS A 6 0.49 -13.99 -17.10
CA LYS A 6 0.18 -12.71 -17.77
C LYS A 6 -1.22 -12.19 -17.42
N LYS A 7 -2.24 -13.06 -17.41
CA LYS A 7 -3.61 -12.71 -17.00
C LYS A 7 -3.73 -12.37 -15.52
N ASP A 8 -2.92 -12.98 -14.66
CA ASP A 8 -2.90 -12.69 -13.22
C ASP A 8 -2.30 -11.30 -12.95
N LEU A 9 -1.21 -10.98 -13.66
CA LEU A 9 -0.55 -9.68 -13.63
C LEU A 9 -1.47 -8.56 -14.14
N GLU A 10 -2.12 -8.74 -15.30
CA GLU A 10 -3.07 -7.77 -15.87
C GLU A 10 -4.19 -7.42 -14.89
N LYS A 11 -4.74 -8.41 -14.17
CA LYS A 11 -5.80 -8.18 -13.19
C LYS A 11 -5.31 -7.51 -11.89
N ARG A 12 -4.08 -7.77 -11.46
CA ARG A 12 -3.44 -7.04 -10.35
C ARG A 12 -3.24 -5.58 -10.71
N ILE A 13 -2.74 -5.31 -11.91
CA ILE A 13 -2.59 -3.95 -12.47
C ILE A 13 -3.96 -3.26 -12.50
N ALA A 14 -5.01 -3.97 -12.89
CA ALA A 14 -6.35 -3.39 -12.96
C ALA A 14 -6.90 -2.98 -11.59
N ILE A 15 -6.70 -3.76 -10.51
CA ILE A 15 -7.08 -3.31 -9.15
C ILE A 15 -6.25 -2.10 -8.72
N SER A 16 -4.95 -2.15 -8.96
CA SER A 16 -4.02 -1.08 -8.57
C SER A 16 -4.44 0.25 -9.22
N TYR A 17 -4.59 0.24 -10.54
CA TYR A 17 -4.91 1.43 -11.34
C TYR A 17 -6.32 1.96 -11.14
N ASN A 18 -7.34 1.09 -11.05
CA ASN A 18 -8.73 1.56 -11.02
C ASN A 18 -9.24 1.85 -9.61
N ILE A 19 -8.57 1.37 -8.56
CA ILE A 19 -9.11 1.43 -7.20
C ILE A 19 -8.06 1.92 -6.21
N VAL A 20 -6.94 1.22 -6.06
CA VAL A 20 -6.01 1.46 -4.96
C VAL A 20 -5.28 2.79 -5.12
N TRP A 21 -4.75 3.08 -6.31
CA TRP A 21 -4.07 4.33 -6.61
C TRP A 21 -5.02 5.54 -6.56
N PRO A 22 -6.21 5.51 -7.20
CA PRO A 22 -7.17 6.60 -7.06
C PRO A 22 -7.61 6.89 -5.62
N ILE A 23 -7.75 5.86 -4.76
CA ILE A 23 -8.06 6.06 -3.34
C ILE A 23 -6.92 6.81 -2.64
N ALA A 24 -5.67 6.46 -2.95
CA ALA A 24 -4.51 7.11 -2.36
C ALA A 24 -4.31 8.55 -2.86
N GLU A 25 -4.48 8.80 -4.16
CA GLU A 25 -4.49 10.14 -4.75
C GLU A 25 -5.57 11.00 -4.10
N PHE A 26 -6.81 10.49 -4.05
CA PHE A 26 -7.92 11.18 -3.41
C PHE A 26 -7.63 11.50 -1.94
N ALA A 27 -7.02 10.55 -1.19
CA ALA A 27 -6.66 10.79 0.20
C ALA A 27 -5.62 11.91 0.35
N VAL A 28 -4.63 11.97 -0.54
CA VAL A 28 -3.62 13.06 -0.55
C VAL A 28 -4.29 14.40 -0.91
N ASP A 29 -5.10 14.45 -1.95
CA ASP A 29 -5.81 15.66 -2.38
C ASP A 29 -6.75 16.19 -1.29
N ALA A 30 -7.43 15.29 -0.58
CA ALA A 30 -8.36 15.63 0.49
C ALA A 30 -7.67 16.29 1.70
N LEU A 31 -6.37 16.04 1.92
CA LEU A 31 -5.61 16.68 3.00
C LEU A 31 -5.36 18.17 2.73
N LYS A 32 -5.53 18.65 1.49
CA LYS A 32 -5.28 20.03 1.05
C LYS A 32 -3.91 20.57 1.50
N ASN A 33 -2.94 19.67 1.66
CA ASN A 33 -1.59 19.97 2.12
C ASN A 33 -0.60 19.49 1.05
N THR A 34 0.14 20.43 0.49
CA THR A 34 1.11 20.18 -0.59
C THR A 34 2.35 19.42 -0.14
N ASP A 35 2.55 19.23 1.17
CA ASP A 35 3.64 18.41 1.68
C ASP A 35 3.38 16.91 1.44
N PHE A 36 2.13 16.51 1.21
CA PHE A 36 1.81 15.12 0.92
C PHE A 36 1.81 14.86 -0.59
N SER A 37 2.41 13.75 -0.98
CA SER A 37 2.44 13.30 -2.37
C SER A 37 2.24 11.80 -2.44
N PHE A 38 1.52 11.32 -3.44
CA PHE A 38 1.41 9.91 -3.74
C PHE A 38 2.39 9.50 -4.85
N VAL A 39 3.05 8.36 -4.66
CA VAL A 39 3.92 7.72 -5.67
C VAL A 39 3.35 6.35 -6.00
N CYS A 40 2.97 6.17 -7.26
CA CYS A 40 2.45 4.90 -7.77
C CYS A 40 3.54 4.03 -8.40
N GLY A 41 3.28 2.72 -8.48
CA GLY A 41 4.19 1.76 -9.13
C GLY A 41 5.19 1.16 -8.15
N GLU A 42 6.15 0.38 -8.64
CA GLU A 42 7.14 -0.31 -7.82
C GLU A 42 8.12 0.66 -7.13
N HIS A 43 7.65 1.33 -6.08
CA HIS A 43 8.39 2.30 -5.27
C HIS A 43 9.38 1.57 -4.37
N THR A 44 10.66 1.89 -4.53
CA THR A 44 11.73 1.41 -3.64
C THR A 44 11.75 2.24 -2.37
N LEU A 45 11.62 1.58 -1.22
CA LEU A 45 11.52 2.26 0.07
C LEU A 45 12.83 2.95 0.47
N PHE A 46 12.77 4.26 0.72
CA PHE A 46 13.89 5.06 1.27
C PHE A 46 14.22 4.64 2.71
N SER A 47 13.21 4.18 3.46
CA SER A 47 13.37 3.78 4.85
C SER A 47 14.16 2.48 5.04
N CYS A 48 14.30 1.66 3.99
CA CYS A 48 14.94 0.36 4.06
C CYS A 48 16.37 0.39 3.50
N SER A 49 17.31 -0.28 4.17
CA SER A 49 18.67 -0.47 3.66
C SER A 49 18.75 -1.52 2.55
N GLU A 50 17.73 -2.37 2.42
CA GLU A 50 17.59 -3.37 1.37
C GLU A 50 16.60 -2.86 0.32
N GLU A 51 16.76 -3.31 -0.93
CA GLU A 51 15.79 -3.02 -1.99
C GLU A 51 14.45 -3.70 -1.69
N ARG A 52 13.56 -2.97 -1.01
CA ARG A 52 12.16 -3.36 -0.82
C ARG A 52 11.28 -2.48 -1.68
N LYS A 53 10.51 -3.13 -2.54
CA LYS A 53 9.55 -2.48 -3.43
C LYS A 53 8.14 -2.68 -2.95
N ALA A 54 7.31 -1.66 -3.09
CA ALA A 54 5.88 -1.70 -2.85
C ALA A 54 5.10 -1.19 -4.07
N ASP A 55 3.81 -1.49 -4.17
CA ASP A 55 2.96 -1.07 -5.29
C ASP A 55 2.63 0.43 -5.27
N GLY A 56 2.99 1.12 -4.19
CA GLY A 56 2.97 2.57 -4.06
C GLY A 56 3.25 3.01 -2.64
N ALA A 57 3.41 4.32 -2.46
CA ALA A 57 3.56 4.94 -1.15
C ALA A 57 2.97 6.36 -1.11
N ILE A 58 2.50 6.78 0.06
CA ILE A 58 2.23 8.19 0.35
C ILE A 58 3.43 8.75 1.13
N LEU A 59 3.97 9.85 0.62
CA LEU A 59 5.12 10.55 1.18
C LEU A 59 4.69 11.86 1.81
N PHE A 60 5.38 12.25 2.88
CA PHE A 60 5.42 13.59 3.44
C PHE A 60 6.76 14.24 3.10
N GLN A 61 6.72 15.49 2.61
CA GLN A 61 7.87 16.26 2.16
C GLN A 61 8.78 15.49 1.20
N SER A 62 8.18 14.69 0.30
CA SER A 62 8.84 13.88 -0.74
C SER A 62 9.92 12.90 -0.26
N SER A 63 10.11 12.72 1.06
CA SER A 63 11.25 11.99 1.62
C SER A 63 10.90 11.14 2.83
N ILE A 64 9.67 11.23 3.33
CA ILE A 64 9.21 10.50 4.51
C ILE A 64 8.01 9.66 4.13
N GLU A 65 8.18 8.36 4.13
CA GLU A 65 7.09 7.42 3.82
C GLU A 65 6.15 7.34 5.02
N ILE A 66 4.85 7.60 4.80
CA ILE A 66 3.82 7.58 5.85
C ILE A 66 2.82 6.44 5.63
N CYS A 67 2.54 6.09 4.37
CA CYS A 67 1.64 4.99 4.02
C CYS A 67 2.26 4.10 2.94
N LEU A 68 2.17 2.78 3.13
CA LEU A 68 2.59 1.77 2.17
C LEU A 68 1.37 1.14 1.48
N LEU A 69 1.47 0.86 0.18
CA LEU A 69 0.41 0.22 -0.59
C LEU A 69 0.88 -1.11 -1.18
N GLU A 70 0.08 -2.16 -1.00
CA GLU A 70 0.30 -3.47 -1.65
C GLU A 70 -1.02 -4.06 -2.15
N VAL A 71 -0.94 -4.71 -3.32
CA VAL A 71 -2.03 -5.45 -3.94
C VAL A 71 -1.63 -6.91 -4.08
N SER A 72 -2.27 -7.78 -3.28
CA SER A 72 -2.03 -9.22 -3.29
C SER A 72 -2.71 -9.90 -4.47
N GLY A 73 -2.06 -9.83 -5.62
CA GLY A 73 -2.47 -10.49 -6.85
C GLY A 73 -3.80 -9.97 -7.42
N LYS A 74 -4.50 -10.83 -8.16
CA LYS A 74 -5.73 -10.44 -8.85
C LYS A 74 -6.96 -10.36 -7.95
N TYR A 75 -8.00 -9.71 -8.47
CA TYR A 75 -9.33 -9.70 -7.85
C TYR A 75 -9.86 -11.13 -7.68
N LYS A 76 -10.45 -11.42 -6.52
CA LYS A 76 -10.90 -12.76 -6.11
C LYS A 76 -9.81 -13.82 -6.04
N LEU A 77 -8.53 -13.44 -5.98
CA LEU A 77 -7.46 -14.42 -5.72
C LEU A 77 -7.67 -15.04 -4.34
N ASN A 78 -7.77 -16.37 -4.29
CA ASN A 78 -7.91 -17.16 -3.06
C ASN A 78 -6.60 -17.92 -2.74
N ASP A 79 -5.46 -17.26 -2.97
CA ASP A 79 -4.14 -17.77 -2.63
C ASP A 79 -3.73 -17.22 -1.27
N ILE A 80 -3.99 -18.00 -0.23
CA ILE A 80 -3.71 -17.63 1.16
C ILE A 80 -2.20 -17.43 1.38
N SER A 81 -1.35 -18.18 0.67
CA SER A 81 0.10 -18.11 0.87
C SER A 81 0.65 -16.76 0.43
N ARG A 82 0.28 -16.31 -0.79
CA ARG A 82 0.67 -15.01 -1.33
C ARG A 82 0.10 -13.86 -0.51
N VAL A 83 -1.18 -13.95 -0.18
CA VAL A 83 -1.86 -12.95 0.64
C VAL A 83 -1.19 -12.78 2.01
N SER A 84 -0.81 -13.88 2.65
CA SER A 84 -0.14 -13.85 3.96
C SER A 84 1.28 -13.30 3.83
N TYR A 85 2.00 -13.70 2.78
CA TYR A 85 3.34 -13.19 2.49
C TYR A 85 3.34 -11.67 2.30
N ASP A 86 2.47 -11.15 1.44
CA ASP A 86 2.38 -9.70 1.18
C ASP A 86 1.93 -8.93 2.42
N HIS A 87 1.06 -9.51 3.25
CA HIS A 87 0.65 -8.90 4.52
C HIS A 87 1.82 -8.76 5.50
N VAL A 88 2.61 -9.83 5.66
CA VAL A 88 3.81 -9.84 6.51
C VAL A 88 4.86 -8.87 5.94
N LYS A 89 5.09 -8.90 4.63
CA LYS A 89 5.98 -7.97 3.92
C LYS A 89 5.55 -6.51 4.16
N GLY A 90 4.26 -6.21 4.04
CA GLY A 90 3.69 -4.90 4.30
C GLY A 90 3.92 -4.44 5.74
N CYS A 91 3.71 -5.33 6.72
CA CYS A 91 3.97 -5.07 8.14
C CYS A 91 5.45 -4.69 8.40
N PHE A 92 6.39 -5.47 7.87
CA PHE A 92 7.82 -5.15 7.98
C PHE A 92 8.18 -3.84 7.25
N GLY A 93 7.54 -3.57 6.11
CA GLY A 93 7.68 -2.30 5.40
C GLY A 93 7.30 -1.11 6.28
N VAL A 94 6.09 -1.09 6.84
CA VAL A 94 5.64 0.02 7.70
C VAL A 94 6.41 0.13 9.01
N LEU A 95 6.91 -0.98 9.57
CA LEU A 95 7.81 -0.95 10.73
C LEU A 95 9.14 -0.28 10.39
N THR A 96 9.67 -0.57 9.21
CA THR A 96 10.91 0.06 8.73
C THR A 96 10.71 1.56 8.53
N MET A 97 9.58 1.97 7.93
CA MET A 97 9.18 3.37 7.79
C MET A 97 9.06 4.08 9.13
N LEU A 98 8.35 3.49 10.10
CA LEU A 98 8.18 4.07 11.44
C LEU A 98 9.53 4.26 12.14
N ASN A 99 10.41 3.25 12.08
CA ASN A 99 11.75 3.34 12.64
C ASN A 99 12.60 4.43 11.98
N ALA A 100 12.48 4.62 10.66
CA ALA A 100 13.18 5.67 9.94
C ALA A 100 12.71 7.07 10.40
N ILE A 101 11.40 7.27 10.61
CA ILE A 101 10.85 8.52 11.15
C ILE A 101 11.42 8.79 12.55
N ILE A 102 11.37 7.82 13.45
CA ILE A 102 11.89 7.96 14.82
C ILE A 102 13.38 8.33 14.80
N LYS A 103 14.18 7.67 13.96
CA LYS A 103 15.62 7.98 13.83
C LYS A 103 15.86 9.37 13.26
N LYS A 104 15.11 9.79 12.24
CA LYS A 104 15.20 11.13 11.65
C LYS A 104 14.87 12.23 12.66
N TYR A 105 13.87 11.99 13.51
CA TYR A 105 13.43 12.91 14.56
C TYR A 105 13.83 12.45 15.96
N TYR A 106 15.08 12.01 16.15
CA TYR A 106 15.57 11.45 17.42
C TYR A 106 15.47 12.38 18.65
N LYS A 107 15.26 13.69 18.42
CA LYS A 107 15.04 14.69 19.49
C LYS A 107 13.57 14.84 19.89
N ALA A 108 12.64 14.17 19.20
CA ALA A 108 11.23 14.20 19.57
C ALA A 108 11.00 13.58 20.94
N THR A 109 10.01 14.09 21.68
CA THR A 109 9.65 13.49 22.97
C THR A 109 9.04 12.10 22.77
N ILE A 110 9.09 11.27 23.81
CA ILE A 110 8.41 9.96 23.81
C ILE A 110 6.92 10.15 23.52
N HIS A 111 6.29 11.15 24.14
CA HIS A 111 4.88 11.45 23.94
C HIS A 111 4.55 11.76 22.48
N THR A 112 5.34 12.63 21.83
CA THR A 112 5.19 12.94 20.39
C THR A 112 5.43 11.72 19.52
N SER A 113 6.39 10.86 19.88
CA SER A 113 6.69 9.65 19.11
C SER A 113 5.54 8.64 19.18
N MET A 114 4.85 8.56 20.31
CA MET A 114 3.69 7.67 20.51
C MET A 114 2.43 8.12 19.75
N THR A 115 2.37 9.38 19.27
CA THR A 115 1.27 9.82 18.40
C THR A 115 1.46 9.43 16.93
N LEU A 116 2.65 8.95 16.55
CA LEU A 116 2.96 8.57 15.17
C LEU A 116 2.31 7.24 14.80
N LYS A 117 1.75 7.20 13.59
CA LYS A 117 1.19 6.01 12.96
C LYS A 117 1.74 5.87 11.55
N SER A 118 2.21 4.68 11.22
CA SER A 118 2.52 4.30 9.84
C SER A 118 1.40 3.42 9.31
N LEU A 119 0.91 3.73 8.11
CA LEU A 119 -0.26 3.10 7.54
C LEU A 119 0.12 2.07 6.48
N PHE A 120 -0.65 0.99 6.39
CA PHE A 120 -0.54 0.00 5.32
C PHE A 120 -1.91 -0.22 4.68
N LEU A 121 -2.03 0.18 3.41
CA LEU A 121 -3.20 -0.06 2.58
C LEU A 121 -2.98 -1.35 1.79
N HIS A 122 -3.82 -2.36 2.06
CA HIS A 122 -3.68 -3.69 1.50
C HIS A 122 -4.94 -4.08 0.74
N ALA A 123 -4.83 -4.26 -0.57
CA ALA A 123 -5.92 -4.83 -1.37
C ALA A 123 -5.68 -6.33 -1.54
N ARG A 124 -6.68 -7.14 -1.15
CA ARG A 124 -6.63 -8.60 -1.32
C ARG A 124 -8.02 -9.19 -1.50
N GLY A 125 -8.12 -10.21 -2.35
CA GLY A 125 -9.39 -10.87 -2.65
C GLY A 125 -10.42 -9.87 -3.21
N GLU A 126 -11.45 -9.58 -2.41
CA GLU A 126 -12.51 -8.61 -2.74
C GLU A 126 -12.53 -7.38 -1.85
N CYS A 127 -11.52 -7.21 -1.00
CA CYS A 127 -11.53 -6.20 0.06
C CYS A 127 -10.27 -5.33 0.01
N ILE A 128 -10.45 -4.10 0.48
CA ILE A 128 -9.38 -3.16 0.80
C ILE A 128 -9.33 -3.06 2.32
N PHE A 129 -8.14 -3.20 2.86
CA PHE A 129 -7.87 -3.15 4.29
C PHE A 129 -6.93 -1.98 4.57
N LEU A 130 -7.24 -1.20 5.60
CA LEU A 130 -6.30 -0.24 6.16
C LEU A 130 -5.80 -0.77 7.50
N TRP A 131 -4.50 -0.87 7.61
CA TRP A 131 -3.80 -1.25 8.82
C TRP A 131 -3.02 -0.06 9.35
N SER A 132 -2.88 0.01 10.67
CA SER A 132 -2.11 1.02 11.37
C SER A 132 -1.07 0.34 12.24
N LEU A 133 0.18 0.77 12.10
CA LEU A 133 1.27 0.45 13.02
C LEU A 133 1.53 1.67 13.90
N GLU A 134 1.53 1.50 15.22
CA GLU A 134 1.79 2.57 16.19
C GLU A 134 2.68 2.10 17.34
N ILE A 135 3.32 3.06 18.02
CA ILE A 135 4.12 2.81 19.22
C ILE A 135 3.20 2.98 20.44
N CYS A 136 2.84 1.88 21.09
CA CYS A 136 1.98 1.93 22.27
C CYS A 136 2.77 2.19 23.55
N HIS A 137 3.99 1.65 23.62
CA HIS A 137 4.88 1.81 24.76
C HIS A 137 6.34 1.59 24.36
N ASN A 138 7.28 1.77 25.29
CA ASN A 138 8.69 1.45 25.04
C ASN A 138 8.83 0.01 24.52
N LYS A 139 9.35 -0.13 23.28
CA LYS A 139 9.50 -1.40 22.55
C LYS A 139 8.20 -2.18 22.30
N LEU A 140 7.04 -1.58 22.49
CA LEU A 140 5.74 -2.19 22.21
C LEU A 140 5.09 -1.50 21.01
N TYR A 141 4.89 -2.28 19.95
CA TYR A 141 4.21 -1.85 18.74
C TYR A 141 2.87 -2.59 18.62
N ALA A 142 1.83 -1.89 18.19
CA ALA A 142 0.57 -2.51 17.79
C ALA A 142 0.36 -2.37 16.29
N PHE A 143 0.09 -3.49 15.63
CA PHE A 143 -0.30 -3.53 14.23
C PHE A 143 -1.73 -4.04 14.14
N GLN A 144 -2.65 -3.16 13.74
CA GLN A 144 -4.08 -3.45 13.80
C GLN A 144 -4.82 -3.00 12.54
N LYS A 145 -5.85 -3.76 12.16
CA LYS A 145 -6.78 -3.37 11.12
C LYS A 145 -7.69 -2.29 11.65
N VAL A 146 -7.63 -1.10 11.07
CA VAL A 146 -8.46 0.05 11.47
C VAL A 146 -9.65 0.26 10.55
N TYR A 147 -9.58 -0.24 9.31
CA TYR A 147 -10.70 -0.16 8.37
C TYR A 147 -10.72 -1.33 7.39
N GLN A 148 -11.91 -1.67 6.90
CA GLN A 148 -12.12 -2.65 5.84
C GLN A 148 -13.32 -2.23 4.99
N THR A 149 -13.18 -2.33 3.68
CA THR A 149 -14.31 -2.21 2.75
C THR A 149 -14.22 -3.25 1.63
N LYS A 150 -15.36 -3.58 1.03
CA LYS A 150 -15.39 -4.37 -0.21
C LYS A 150 -15.11 -3.46 -1.40
N VAL A 151 -14.44 -3.98 -2.40
CA VAL A 151 -14.31 -3.32 -3.71
C VAL A 151 -15.72 -3.11 -4.29
N PRO A 152 -16.13 -1.87 -4.61
CA PRO A 152 -17.50 -1.60 -5.07
C PRO A 152 -17.82 -2.37 -6.37
N LEU A 153 -19.05 -2.86 -6.48
CA LEU A 153 -19.54 -3.67 -7.62
C LEU A 153 -19.31 -2.99 -8.98
N SER A 154 -19.44 -1.66 -9.05
CA SER A 154 -19.19 -0.88 -10.28
C SER A 154 -17.78 -1.05 -10.84
N PHE A 155 -16.78 -1.19 -9.97
CA PHE A 155 -15.41 -1.47 -10.39
C PHE A 155 -15.20 -2.94 -10.75
N GLN A 156 -15.99 -3.85 -10.18
CA GLN A 156 -15.88 -5.29 -10.47
C GLN A 156 -16.23 -5.60 -11.93
N TYR A 157 -17.24 -4.93 -12.51
CA TYR A 157 -17.60 -5.10 -13.92
C TYR A 157 -16.48 -4.61 -14.86
N ASN A 158 -15.87 -3.47 -14.57
CA ASN A 158 -14.74 -2.93 -15.35
C ASN A 158 -13.47 -3.80 -15.26
N LEU A 159 -13.23 -4.43 -14.09
CA LEU A 159 -12.12 -5.38 -13.88
C LEU A 159 -12.31 -6.71 -14.62
N MET A 160 -13.56 -7.10 -14.93
CA MET A 160 -13.87 -8.32 -15.68
C MET A 160 -13.96 -8.09 -17.20
N MET A 161 -14.24 -6.87 -17.65
CA MET A 161 -14.58 -6.55 -19.05
C MET A 161 -13.46 -5.95 -19.91
N ARG A 162 -12.20 -5.87 -19.44
CA ARG A 162 -11.06 -5.51 -20.31
C ARG A 162 -10.22 -6.72 -20.74
N PRO A 163 -10.54 -7.32 -21.89
CA PRO A 163 -9.56 -7.68 -22.88
C PRO A 163 -9.64 -6.65 -24.04
N ILE A 164 -8.51 -6.28 -24.63
CA ILE A 164 -8.43 -5.52 -25.90
C ILE A 164 -8.65 -3.99 -25.77
N LEU A 165 -7.68 -3.26 -25.23
CA LEU A 165 -7.41 -1.87 -25.65
C LEU A 165 -5.92 -1.57 -25.54
N TYR A 166 -5.12 -2.30 -26.31
CA TYR A 166 -3.86 -1.81 -26.86
C TYR A 166 -3.71 -2.48 -28.24
N PRO A 167 -3.80 -1.75 -29.37
CA PRO A 167 -3.20 -2.25 -30.58
C PRO A 167 -1.70 -2.36 -30.34
N ALA A 168 -1.10 -3.47 -30.75
CA ALA A 168 0.35 -3.55 -30.84
C ALA A 168 0.80 -2.42 -31.78
N SER A 169 1.64 -1.52 -31.28
CA SER A 169 2.40 -0.63 -32.14
C SER A 169 3.32 -1.51 -33.01
N GLU A 170 3.26 -1.25 -34.32
CA GLU A 170 3.97 -1.93 -35.41
C GLU A 170 5.46 -2.18 -35.15
#